data_AF-A0A3S9SIJ9-F1
#
_entry.id   AF-A0A3S9SIJ9-F1
#
_cell.length_a   1.000
_cell.length_b   1.000
_cell.length_c   1.000
_cell.angle_alpha   90.00
_cell.angle_beta   90.00
_cell.angle_gamma   90.00
#
_symmetry.space_group_name_H-M   'P 1'
#
loop_
_entity.id
_entity.type
_entity.pdbx_description
1 polymer ?
#
loop_
_entity_poly.entity_id
_entity_poly.type
_entity_poly.pdbx_seq_one_letter_code
_entity_poly.pdbx_strand_id
1 'polypeptide(L)'
;MLEITNRNPAVPLRGHFEKKTTRHMPALPREELAEFYRRLILAEIDPANKIALLLLMLVFVRNTELRGGQWVEVDFPAAQWIIPAERMKMKRSHTVPLSDWALELLQELHGLTGNTPYLFPSRTKQNGHISENTLGKIMNGMGYKGIATPHGFRSLASSILNEQGYNPDAIERQLAHEESNRIRGAYNRAEYLAERREMMQWYSDYLRERYRQAQALIETTGAT
;
A
#
# COMPACT_ATOMS: atom_id res chain seq x y z
N MET A 1 22.79 -11.66 42.99
CA MET A 1 21.58 -12.48 43.15
C MET A 1 20.49 -11.79 42.33
N LEU A 2 20.18 -12.29 41.13
CA LEU A 2 19.12 -11.71 40.29
C LEU A 2 17.78 -12.20 40.84
N GLU A 3 16.98 -11.30 41.42
CA GLU A 3 15.62 -11.62 41.85
C GLU A 3 14.72 -11.80 40.62
N ILE A 4 14.31 -13.04 40.38
CA ILE A 4 13.33 -13.37 39.35
C ILE A 4 11.95 -13.07 39.94
N THR A 5 11.27 -12.06 39.41
CA THR A 5 9.89 -11.71 39.80
C THR A 5 8.87 -12.27 38.79
N ASN A 6 7.83 -12.93 39.30
CA ASN A 6 6.72 -13.47 38.49
C ASN A 6 5.66 -12.42 38.12
N ARG A 7 5.84 -11.17 38.54
CA ARG A 7 4.90 -10.08 38.28
C ARG A 7 5.58 -8.97 37.51
N ASN A 8 4.97 -8.58 36.40
CA ASN A 8 5.44 -7.44 35.61
C ASN A 8 5.20 -6.14 36.42
N PRO A 9 6.26 -5.45 36.88
CA PRO A 9 6.13 -4.25 37.71
C PRO A 9 5.54 -3.05 36.94
N ALA A 10 5.40 -3.16 35.62
CA ALA A 10 4.75 -2.15 34.78
C ALA A 10 3.23 -2.35 34.63
N VAL A 11 2.65 -3.43 35.18
CA VAL A 11 1.18 -3.64 35.17
C VAL A 11 0.41 -2.48 35.82
N PRO A 12 0.84 -1.93 36.99
CA PRO A 12 0.17 -0.79 37.61
C PRO A 12 0.25 0.49 36.77
N LEU A 13 1.23 0.59 35.86
CA LEU A 13 1.41 1.76 34.99
C LEU A 13 0.45 1.75 33.78
N ARG A 14 -0.27 0.64 33.53
CA ARG A 14 -1.31 0.60 32.48
C ARG A 14 -2.46 1.53 32.87
N GLY A 15 -2.73 2.53 32.02
CA GLY A 15 -3.78 3.54 32.25
C GLY A 15 -3.29 4.86 32.85
N HIS A 16 -2.04 4.92 33.33
CA HIS A 16 -1.40 6.15 33.84
C HIS A 16 -0.66 6.94 32.76
N PHE A 17 -0.49 6.36 31.57
CA PHE A 17 -0.03 7.09 30.39
C PHE A 17 -1.23 7.65 29.66
N GLU A 18 -1.21 8.96 29.38
CA GLU A 18 -2.14 9.55 28.43
C GLU A 18 -2.08 8.73 27.12
N LYS A 19 -3.21 8.18 26.70
CA LYS A 19 -3.30 7.59 25.36
C LYS A 19 -2.96 8.71 24.39
N LYS A 20 -1.84 8.60 23.68
CA LYS A 20 -1.54 9.51 22.57
C LYS A 20 -2.78 9.55 21.69
N THR A 21 -3.39 10.73 21.58
CA THR A 21 -4.48 10.95 20.65
C THR A 21 -3.98 10.55 19.27
N THR A 22 -4.61 9.55 18.68
CA THR A 22 -4.21 9.07 17.36
C THR A 22 -4.63 10.15 16.38
N ARG A 23 -3.66 10.93 15.88
CA ARG A 23 -3.92 11.81 14.73
C ARG A 23 -4.07 10.91 13.51
N HIS A 24 -5.26 10.89 12.92
CA HIS A 24 -5.48 10.22 11.64
C HIS A 24 -4.54 10.84 10.60
N MET A 25 -3.79 9.99 9.88
CA MET A 25 -2.93 10.47 8.81
C MET A 25 -3.81 10.98 7.65
N PRO A 26 -3.46 12.12 7.03
CA PRO A 26 -4.22 12.65 5.90
C PRO A 26 -4.30 11.63 4.76
N ALA A 27 -5.52 11.36 4.30
CA ALA A 27 -5.82 10.54 3.14
C ALA A 27 -6.15 11.46 1.96
N LEU A 28 -5.71 11.08 0.76
CA LEU A 28 -6.02 11.82 -0.45
C LEU A 28 -7.55 11.84 -0.64
N PRO A 29 -8.19 13.02 -0.78
CA PRO A 29 -9.62 13.09 -1.06
C PRO A 29 -9.95 12.40 -2.38
N ARG A 30 -11.12 11.77 -2.46
CA ARG A 30 -11.54 10.99 -3.64
C ARG A 30 -11.59 11.85 -4.91
N GLU A 31 -12.10 13.06 -4.75
CA GLU A 31 -12.24 14.08 -5.78
C GLU A 31 -10.89 14.59 -6.32
N GLU A 32 -9.82 14.47 -5.52
CA GLU A 32 -8.46 14.89 -5.89
C GLU A 32 -7.70 13.81 -6.68
N LEU A 33 -8.28 12.63 -6.91
CA LEU A 33 -7.58 11.52 -7.57
C LEU A 33 -7.10 11.85 -8.98
N ALA A 34 -7.94 12.50 -9.79
CA ALA A 34 -7.56 12.89 -11.14
C ALA A 34 -6.43 13.92 -11.14
N GLU A 35 -6.50 14.92 -10.25
CA GLU A 35 -5.43 15.92 -10.09
C GLU A 35 -4.14 15.30 -9.56
N PHE A 36 -4.22 14.34 -8.63
CA PHE A 36 -3.06 13.59 -8.15
C PHE A 36 -2.37 12.84 -9.29
N TYR A 37 -3.14 12.12 -10.11
CA TYR A 37 -2.58 11.43 -11.27
C TYR A 37 -2.00 12.40 -12.29
N ARG A 38 -2.65 13.55 -12.52
CA ARG A 38 -2.16 14.58 -13.44
C ARG A 38 -0.78 15.08 -13.00
N ARG A 39 -0.64 15.40 -11.72
CA ARG A 39 0.64 15.82 -11.13
C ARG A 39 1.69 14.70 -11.18
N LEU A 40 1.30 13.46 -10.93
CA LEU A 40 2.20 12.30 -10.97
C LEU A 40 2.73 12.03 -12.39
N ILE A 41 1.85 12.12 -13.40
CA ILE A 41 2.22 11.96 -14.82
C ILE A 41 3.26 13.02 -15.20
N LEU A 42 2.99 14.28 -14.89
CA LEU A 42 3.85 15.42 -15.23
C LEU A 42 5.12 15.53 -14.38
N ALA A 43 5.18 14.86 -13.22
CA ALA A 43 6.35 14.94 -12.34
C ALA A 43 7.62 14.38 -13.01
N GLU A 44 8.70 15.15 -13.00
CA GLU A 44 10.02 14.71 -13.45
C GLU A 44 10.72 13.89 -12.34
N ILE A 45 10.27 12.66 -12.17
CA ILE A 45 10.82 11.71 -11.19
C ILE A 45 11.18 10.39 -11.86
N ASP A 46 12.04 9.63 -11.19
CA ASP A 46 12.44 8.29 -11.62
C ASP A 46 11.21 7.41 -11.95
N PRO A 47 11.16 6.76 -13.13
CA PRO A 47 10.03 5.95 -13.56
C PRO A 47 9.65 4.84 -12.55
N ALA A 48 10.64 4.19 -11.92
CA ALA A 48 10.37 3.17 -10.91
C ALA A 48 9.66 3.77 -9.69
N ASN A 49 9.95 5.03 -9.33
CA ASN A 49 9.23 5.72 -8.26
C ASN A 49 7.80 6.13 -8.64
N LYS A 50 7.52 6.43 -9.93
CA LYS A 50 6.13 6.62 -10.41
C LYS A 50 5.34 5.33 -10.23
N ILE A 51 5.90 4.22 -10.71
CA ILE A 51 5.32 2.89 -10.59
C ILE A 51 5.12 2.52 -9.10
N ALA A 52 6.06 2.86 -8.23
CA ALA A 52 5.92 2.63 -6.79
C ALA A 52 4.67 3.31 -6.20
N LEU A 53 4.40 4.57 -6.55
CA LEU A 53 3.19 5.28 -6.08
C LEU A 53 1.91 4.65 -6.63
N LEU A 54 1.90 4.30 -7.92
CA LEU A 54 0.76 3.63 -8.56
C LEU A 54 0.48 2.27 -7.90
N LEU A 55 1.51 1.43 -7.74
CA LEU A 55 1.37 0.13 -7.07
C LEU A 55 0.94 0.29 -5.62
N LEU A 56 1.47 1.26 -4.86
CA LEU A 56 1.05 1.48 -3.48
C LEU A 56 -0.46 1.76 -3.37
N MET A 57 -1.01 2.50 -4.32
CA MET A 57 -2.45 2.76 -4.40
C MET A 57 -3.21 1.50 -4.77
N LEU A 58 -2.69 0.68 -5.68
CA LEU A 58 -3.39 -0.49 -6.24
C LEU A 58 -3.39 -1.71 -5.31
N VAL A 59 -2.30 -2.01 -4.61
CA VAL A 59 -2.13 -3.32 -3.93
C VAL A 59 -2.39 -3.28 -2.42
N PHE A 60 -2.50 -2.08 -1.86
CA PHE A 60 -2.81 -1.76 -0.47
C PHE A 60 -1.79 -2.24 0.56
N VAL A 61 -0.63 -2.75 0.16
CA VAL A 61 0.43 -3.15 1.08
C VAL A 61 0.97 -1.94 1.84
N ARG A 62 1.62 -2.16 2.98
CA ARG A 62 2.27 -1.06 3.71
C ARG A 62 3.45 -0.53 2.91
N ASN A 63 3.77 0.76 3.05
CA ASN A 63 4.95 1.36 2.42
C ASN A 63 6.25 0.59 2.74
N THR A 64 6.37 -0.02 3.93
CA THR A 64 7.50 -0.89 4.29
C THR A 64 7.54 -2.19 3.48
N GLU A 65 6.37 -2.80 3.26
CA GLU A 65 6.20 -4.03 2.48
C GLU A 65 6.46 -3.75 1.00
N LEU A 66 5.94 -2.63 0.46
CA LEU A 66 6.16 -2.25 -0.93
C LEU A 66 7.65 -2.07 -1.25
N ARG A 67 8.32 -1.18 -0.51
CA ARG A 67 9.71 -0.81 -0.80
C ARG A 67 10.67 -1.98 -0.70
N GLY A 68 10.47 -2.86 0.27
CA GLY A 68 11.30 -4.05 0.43
C GLY A 68 10.90 -5.23 -0.44
N GLY A 69 9.88 -5.08 -1.29
CA GLY A 69 9.37 -6.12 -2.19
C GLY A 69 10.48 -6.75 -3.02
N GLN A 70 10.38 -8.06 -3.25
CA GLN A 70 11.33 -8.80 -4.05
C GLN A 70 10.65 -9.48 -5.23
N TRP A 71 11.36 -9.63 -6.35
CA TRP A 71 10.82 -10.29 -7.54
C TRP A 71 10.41 -11.74 -7.27
N VAL A 72 11.12 -12.42 -6.37
CA VAL A 72 10.82 -13.81 -5.99
C VAL A 72 9.44 -13.97 -5.32
N GLU A 73 8.85 -12.87 -4.85
CA GLU A 73 7.55 -12.85 -4.18
C GLU A 73 6.40 -12.68 -5.18
N VAL A 74 6.68 -12.28 -6.42
CA VAL A 74 5.66 -12.02 -7.45
C VAL A 74 5.51 -13.25 -8.34
N ASP A 75 4.33 -13.85 -8.28
CA ASP A 75 3.89 -14.92 -9.18
C ASP A 75 3.02 -14.31 -10.30
N PHE A 76 3.66 -14.01 -11.43
CA PHE A 76 2.98 -13.44 -12.60
C PHE A 76 1.91 -14.40 -13.17
N PRO A 77 2.17 -15.70 -13.40
CA PRO A 77 1.14 -16.64 -13.85
C PRO A 77 -0.08 -16.73 -12.93
N ALA A 78 0.13 -16.73 -11.61
CA ALA A 78 -0.97 -16.80 -10.64
C ALA A 78 -1.65 -15.45 -10.36
N ALA A 79 -1.11 -14.35 -10.91
CA ALA A 79 -1.52 -12.97 -10.64
C ALA A 79 -1.51 -12.65 -9.12
N GLN A 80 -0.40 -12.97 -8.44
CA GLN A 80 -0.28 -12.81 -7.00
C GLN A 80 1.07 -12.27 -6.56
N TRP A 81 1.07 -11.52 -5.47
CA TRP A 81 2.25 -11.18 -4.70
C TRP A 81 2.16 -11.78 -3.30
N ILE A 82 3.08 -12.69 -2.97
CA ILE A 82 3.10 -13.41 -1.70
C ILE A 82 4.19 -12.82 -0.81
N ILE A 83 3.80 -11.98 0.15
CA ILE A 83 4.74 -11.40 1.10
C ILE A 83 4.97 -12.41 2.23
N PRO A 84 6.22 -12.80 2.50
CA PRO A 84 6.53 -13.84 3.49
C PRO A 84 6.38 -13.32 4.92
N ALA A 85 6.16 -14.24 5.87
CA ALA A 85 5.83 -13.90 7.26
C ALA A 85 6.90 -13.04 7.94
N GLU A 86 8.16 -13.25 7.60
CA GLU A 86 9.34 -12.56 8.12
C GLU A 86 9.33 -11.06 7.81
N ARG A 87 8.66 -10.67 6.72
CA ARG A 87 8.51 -9.26 6.30
C ARG A 87 7.22 -8.63 6.78
N MET A 88 6.29 -9.42 7.30
CA MET A 88 4.98 -8.96 7.74
C MET A 88 4.99 -8.58 9.22
N LYS A 89 4.37 -7.43 9.54
CA LYS A 89 4.21 -6.96 10.94
C LYS A 89 3.59 -8.01 11.87
N MET A 90 2.67 -8.82 11.33
CA MET A 90 1.91 -9.83 12.08
C MET A 90 2.48 -11.24 11.99
N LYS A 91 3.69 -11.43 11.42
CA LYS A 91 4.35 -12.74 11.28
C LYS A 91 3.48 -13.82 10.63
N ARG A 92 2.60 -13.43 9.71
CA ARG A 92 1.79 -14.32 8.87
C ARG A 92 1.98 -13.90 7.43
N SER A 93 2.20 -14.87 6.55
CA SER A 93 2.29 -14.61 5.11
C SER A 93 1.01 -13.93 4.60
N HIS A 94 1.19 -13.04 3.63
CA HIS A 94 0.13 -12.26 3.04
C HIS A 94 0.15 -12.40 1.52
N THR A 95 -0.83 -13.13 1.00
CA THR A 95 -1.09 -13.22 -0.43
C THR A 95 -1.93 -12.03 -0.86
N VAL A 96 -1.41 -11.23 -1.79
CA VAL A 96 -2.05 -10.08 -2.41
C VAL A 96 -2.42 -10.44 -3.85
N PRO A 97 -3.72 -10.55 -4.19
CA PRO A 97 -4.13 -10.68 -5.58
C PRO A 97 -3.81 -9.40 -6.35
N LEU A 98 -3.31 -9.56 -7.57
CA LEU A 98 -2.90 -8.47 -8.45
C LEU A 98 -3.97 -8.29 -9.53
N SER A 99 -4.40 -7.04 -9.73
CA SER A 99 -5.22 -6.67 -10.88
C SER A 99 -4.37 -6.65 -12.16
N ASP A 100 -5.04 -6.59 -13.30
CA ASP A 100 -4.41 -6.41 -14.61
C ASP A 100 -3.45 -5.21 -14.65
N TRP A 101 -3.85 -4.05 -14.12
CA TRP A 101 -3.03 -2.86 -14.11
C TRP A 101 -1.82 -2.98 -13.20
N ALA A 102 -1.98 -3.67 -12.06
CA ALA A 102 -0.85 -3.94 -11.19
C ALA A 102 0.17 -4.86 -11.87
N LEU A 103 -0.29 -5.85 -12.65
CA LEU A 103 0.58 -6.74 -13.43
C LEU A 103 1.31 -5.98 -14.55
N GLU A 104 0.62 -5.14 -15.31
CA GLU A 104 1.23 -4.27 -16.33
C GLU A 104 2.37 -3.42 -15.74
N LEU A 105 2.09 -2.76 -14.61
CA LEU A 105 3.07 -1.93 -13.91
C LEU A 105 4.25 -2.75 -13.37
N LEU A 106 4.00 -3.96 -12.86
CA LEU A 106 5.07 -4.85 -12.41
C LEU A 106 5.94 -5.36 -13.58
N GLN A 107 5.35 -5.60 -14.75
CA GLN A 107 6.10 -5.97 -15.96
C GLN A 107 6.98 -4.81 -16.44
N GLU A 108 6.44 -3.59 -16.48
CA GLU A 108 7.22 -2.37 -16.79
C GLU A 108 8.37 -2.20 -15.80
N LEU A 109 8.08 -2.31 -14.49
CA LEU A 109 9.09 -2.22 -13.44
C LEU A 109 10.15 -3.30 -13.57
N HIS A 110 9.79 -4.52 -13.97
CA HIS A 110 10.74 -5.61 -14.18
C HIS A 110 11.73 -5.27 -15.30
N GLY A 111 11.30 -4.57 -16.35
CA GLY A 111 12.20 -4.05 -17.39
C GLY A 111 13.21 -3.04 -16.87
N LEU A 112 12.90 -2.32 -15.77
CA LEU A 112 13.76 -1.30 -15.17
C LEU A 112 14.68 -1.86 -14.06
N THR A 113 14.20 -2.81 -13.25
CA THR A 113 14.88 -3.22 -12.01
C THR A 113 15.03 -4.74 -11.85
N GLY A 114 14.61 -5.54 -12.84
CA GLY A 114 14.61 -7.01 -12.81
C GLY A 114 15.99 -7.66 -12.74
N ASN A 115 17.07 -6.89 -12.93
CA ASN A 115 18.45 -7.35 -12.71
C ASN A 115 18.88 -7.31 -11.23
N THR A 116 18.00 -6.90 -10.32
CA THR A 116 18.23 -6.88 -8.87
C THR A 116 17.21 -7.78 -8.18
N PRO A 117 17.41 -8.22 -6.93
CA PRO A 117 16.39 -8.99 -6.22
C PRO A 117 15.17 -8.15 -5.81
N TYR A 118 15.30 -6.82 -5.72
CA TYR A 118 14.26 -5.92 -5.20
C TYR A 118 13.40 -5.34 -6.33
N LEU A 119 12.11 -5.14 -6.05
CA LEU A 119 11.23 -4.36 -6.92
C LEU A 119 11.73 -2.91 -7.04
N PHE A 120 12.17 -2.32 -5.93
CA PHE A 120 12.63 -0.93 -5.84
C PHE A 120 14.04 -0.82 -5.22
N PRO A 121 15.09 -1.21 -5.97
CA PRO A 121 16.46 -1.22 -5.47
C PRO A 121 16.95 0.19 -5.09
N SER A 122 17.87 0.25 -4.14
CA SER A 122 18.53 1.49 -3.75
C SER A 122 19.59 1.87 -4.76
N ARG A 123 19.65 3.15 -5.13
CA ARG A 123 20.74 3.69 -5.95
C ARG A 123 22.08 3.77 -5.21
N THR A 124 22.06 3.75 -3.88
CA THR A 124 23.27 3.96 -3.05
C THR A 124 23.62 2.76 -2.19
N LYS A 125 22.67 1.89 -1.84
CA LYS A 125 22.92 0.68 -1.05
C LYS A 125 23.03 -0.53 -1.96
N GLN A 126 24.20 -1.17 -1.96
CA GLN A 126 24.52 -2.29 -2.85
C GLN A 126 23.56 -3.49 -2.72
N ASN A 127 23.01 -3.73 -1.53
CA ASN A 127 21.99 -4.74 -1.26
C ASN A 127 20.85 -4.13 -0.43
N GLY A 128 20.16 -3.16 -1.00
CA GLY A 128 19.04 -2.53 -0.33
C GLY A 128 18.02 -1.97 -1.30
N HIS A 129 16.96 -1.42 -0.73
CA HIS A 129 15.87 -0.81 -1.45
C HIS A 129 15.71 0.67 -1.08
N ILE A 130 14.81 1.37 -1.77
CA ILE A 130 14.52 2.78 -1.52
C ILE A 130 14.16 3.07 -0.04
N SER A 131 14.51 4.27 0.41
CA SER A 131 14.29 4.72 1.80
C SER A 131 12.81 4.86 2.13
N GLU A 132 12.47 4.82 3.42
CA GLU A 132 11.08 5.05 3.87
C GLU A 132 10.52 6.42 3.48
N ASN A 133 11.41 7.40 3.33
CA ASN A 133 11.06 8.78 3.02
C ASN A 133 10.89 9.04 1.52
N THR A 134 11.27 8.12 0.64
CA THR A 134 11.31 8.36 -0.82
C THR A 134 9.93 8.76 -1.35
N LEU A 135 8.90 7.93 -1.16
CA LEU A 135 7.55 8.20 -1.68
C LEU A 135 6.91 9.42 -1.01
N GLY A 136 7.14 9.61 0.29
CA GLY A 136 6.64 10.77 1.03
C GLY A 136 7.25 12.08 0.54
N LYS A 137 8.56 12.10 0.24
CA LYS A 137 9.24 13.28 -0.33
C LYS A 137 8.71 13.62 -1.73
N ILE A 138 8.46 12.60 -2.55
CA ILE A 138 7.86 12.79 -3.89
C ILE A 138 6.47 13.41 -3.76
N MET A 139 5.59 12.83 -2.92
CA MET A 139 4.26 13.39 -2.68
C MET A 139 4.30 14.84 -2.16
N ASN A 140 5.22 15.14 -1.25
CA ASN A 140 5.43 16.51 -0.77
C ASN A 140 5.87 17.46 -1.90
N GLY A 141 6.75 17.00 -2.79
CA GLY A 141 7.20 17.76 -3.97
C GLY A 141 6.08 18.01 -4.98
N MET A 142 5.10 17.10 -5.08
CA MET A 142 3.88 17.29 -5.86
C MET A 142 2.84 18.20 -5.18
N GLY A 143 3.18 18.79 -4.02
CA GLY A 143 2.30 19.71 -3.29
C GLY A 143 1.33 19.05 -2.30
N TYR A 144 1.49 17.75 -1.99
CA TYR A 144 0.60 17.04 -1.06
C TYR A 144 1.07 17.06 0.40
N LYS A 145 2.03 17.94 0.74
CA LYS A 145 2.54 18.06 2.11
C LYS A 145 1.41 18.45 3.07
N GLY A 146 1.09 17.57 4.01
CA GLY A 146 0.00 17.76 4.97
C GLY A 146 -1.41 17.44 4.43
N ILE A 147 -1.54 17.16 3.13
CA ILE A 147 -2.81 16.83 2.46
C ILE A 147 -2.95 15.33 2.31
N ALA A 148 -1.89 14.64 1.88
CA ALA A 148 -1.89 13.20 1.69
C ALA A 148 -0.51 12.61 2.03
N THR A 149 -0.51 11.33 2.40
CA THR A 149 0.71 10.58 2.67
C THR A 149 0.64 9.22 2.00
N PRO A 150 1.78 8.52 1.77
CA PRO A 150 1.76 7.17 1.21
C PRO A 150 0.90 6.20 2.05
N HIS A 151 0.86 6.39 3.36
CA HIS A 151 0.01 5.59 4.24
C HIS A 151 -1.49 5.89 4.05
N GLY A 152 -1.83 7.15 3.75
CA GLY A 152 -3.20 7.60 3.53
C GLY A 152 -3.93 6.91 2.37
N PHE A 153 -3.20 6.34 1.41
CA PHE A 153 -3.81 5.56 0.32
C PHE A 153 -4.55 4.31 0.80
N ARG A 154 -4.09 3.70 1.89
CA ARG A 154 -4.78 2.54 2.48
C ARG A 154 -6.12 2.92 3.10
N SER A 155 -6.16 4.08 3.76
CA SER A 155 -7.41 4.65 4.29
C SER A 155 -8.37 5.00 3.15
N LEU A 156 -7.86 5.62 2.08
CA LEU A 156 -8.65 5.92 0.89
C LEU A 156 -9.27 4.65 0.28
N ALA A 157 -8.47 3.60 0.07
CA ALA A 157 -8.94 2.33 -0.46
C ALA A 157 -10.02 1.70 0.43
N SER A 158 -9.78 1.65 1.74
CA SER A 158 -10.75 1.14 2.72
C SER A 158 -12.08 1.89 2.64
N SER A 159 -12.06 3.23 2.62
CA SER A 159 -13.28 4.04 2.53
C SER A 159 -14.04 3.79 1.24
N ILE A 160 -13.37 3.83 0.08
CA ILE A 160 -14.01 3.61 -1.23
C ILE A 160 -14.64 2.21 -1.31
N LEU A 161 -13.94 1.19 -0.85
CA LEU A 161 -14.41 -0.20 -0.93
C LEU A 161 -15.59 -0.46 0.01
N ASN A 162 -15.58 0.13 1.22
CA ASN A 162 -16.72 0.05 2.12
C ASN A 162 -17.94 0.78 1.55
N GLU A 163 -17.77 1.98 0.97
CA GLU A 163 -18.85 2.71 0.31
C GLU A 163 -19.42 1.96 -0.90
N GLN A 164 -18.58 1.22 -1.62
CA GLN A 164 -19.00 0.36 -2.74
C GLN A 164 -19.74 -0.91 -2.28
N GLY A 165 -19.72 -1.22 -0.98
CA GLY A 165 -20.44 -2.36 -0.41
C GLY A 165 -19.70 -3.69 -0.46
N TYR A 166 -18.38 -3.69 -0.66
CA TYR A 166 -17.57 -4.91 -0.52
C TYR A 166 -17.54 -5.41 0.92
N ASN A 167 -17.35 -6.72 1.09
CA ASN A 167 -17.25 -7.35 2.40
C ASN A 167 -16.12 -6.73 3.26
N PRO A 168 -16.45 -6.14 4.43
CA PRO A 168 -15.45 -5.54 5.31
C PRO A 168 -14.34 -6.52 5.71
N ASP A 169 -14.66 -7.79 5.91
CA ASP A 169 -13.66 -8.79 6.32
C ASP A 169 -12.65 -9.06 5.19
N ALA A 170 -13.09 -9.01 3.93
CA ALA A 170 -12.21 -9.13 2.76
C ALA A 170 -11.29 -7.90 2.61
N ILE A 171 -11.82 -6.69 2.88
CA ILE A 171 -11.06 -5.44 2.89
C ILE A 171 -9.99 -5.47 3.99
N GLU A 172 -10.35 -5.83 5.22
CA GLU A 172 -9.42 -5.91 6.34
C GLU A 172 -8.36 -7.01 6.11
N ARG A 173 -8.75 -8.13 5.49
CA ARG A 173 -7.81 -9.19 5.07
C ARG A 173 -6.82 -8.68 4.03
N GLN A 174 -7.26 -7.91 3.03
CA GLN A 174 -6.41 -7.28 2.03
C GLN A 174 -5.44 -6.26 2.65
N LEU A 175 -5.88 -5.52 3.65
CA LEU A 175 -5.03 -4.59 4.40
C LEU A 175 -4.05 -5.31 5.35
N ALA A 176 -4.14 -6.62 5.50
CA ALA A 176 -3.41 -7.38 6.50
C ALA A 176 -3.56 -6.74 7.90
N HIS A 177 -4.78 -6.31 8.22
CA HIS A 177 -5.16 -5.88 9.55
C HIS A 177 -5.46 -7.10 10.43
N GLU A 178 -5.29 -6.93 11.73
CA GLU A 178 -5.67 -7.95 12.70
C GLU A 178 -7.14 -7.76 13.06
N GLU A 179 -7.90 -8.85 13.08
CA GLU A 179 -9.29 -8.82 13.54
C GLU A 179 -9.30 -8.41 15.02
N SER A 180 -9.68 -7.15 15.27
CA SER A 180 -9.71 -6.59 16.63
C SER A 180 -10.71 -7.33 17.54
N ASN A 181 -11.73 -7.95 16.96
CA ASN A 181 -12.69 -8.77 17.67
C ASN A 181 -12.20 -10.23 17.77
N ARG A 182 -11.60 -10.57 18.92
CA ARG A 182 -11.09 -11.93 19.22
C ARG A 182 -12.11 -13.05 18.99
N ILE A 183 -13.41 -12.78 19.14
CA ILE A 183 -14.46 -13.77 18.88
C ILE A 183 -14.57 -14.02 17.37
N ARG A 184 -14.66 -12.96 16.55
CA ARG A 184 -14.68 -13.09 15.08
C ARG A 184 -13.39 -13.70 14.53
N GLY A 185 -12.23 -13.32 15.07
CA GLY A 185 -10.93 -13.81 14.63
C GLY A 185 -10.74 -15.33 14.82
N ALA A 186 -11.42 -15.94 15.79
CA ALA A 186 -11.40 -17.39 16.00
C ALA A 186 -12.14 -18.16 14.88
N TYR A 187 -13.20 -17.56 14.32
CA TYR A 187 -14.04 -18.16 13.27
C TYR A 187 -13.61 -17.75 11.85
N ASN A 188 -13.04 -16.56 11.67
CA ASN A 188 -12.76 -16.00 10.36
C ASN A 188 -11.34 -16.35 9.84
N ARG A 189 -11.14 -17.63 9.51
CA ARG A 189 -9.90 -18.09 8.85
C ARG A 189 -9.94 -17.97 7.32
N ALA A 190 -11.05 -17.48 6.76
CA ALA A 190 -11.22 -17.39 5.32
C ALA A 190 -10.24 -16.37 4.71
N GLU A 191 -9.58 -16.76 3.63
CA GLU A 191 -8.67 -15.89 2.88
C GLU A 191 -9.40 -14.92 1.94
N TYR A 192 -10.71 -15.16 1.71
CA TYR A 192 -11.58 -14.42 0.78
C TYR A 192 -10.94 -14.20 -0.60
N LEU A 193 -10.10 -15.13 -1.06
CA LEU A 193 -9.21 -14.86 -2.19
C LEU A 193 -9.97 -14.64 -3.51
N ALA A 194 -11.07 -15.35 -3.74
CA ALA A 194 -11.91 -15.13 -4.92
C ALA A 194 -12.54 -13.73 -4.90
N GLU A 195 -13.22 -13.38 -3.79
CA GLU A 195 -13.83 -12.07 -3.59
C GLU A 195 -12.78 -10.94 -3.64
N ARG A 196 -11.61 -11.14 -3.04
CA ARG A 196 -10.50 -10.17 -3.09
C ARG A 196 -9.97 -9.98 -4.50
N ARG A 197 -9.93 -11.00 -5.36
CA ARG A 197 -9.53 -10.81 -6.77
C ARG A 197 -10.50 -9.89 -7.49
N GLU A 198 -11.80 -10.13 -7.34
CA GLU A 198 -12.85 -9.27 -7.93
C GLU A 198 -12.79 -7.84 -7.38
N MET A 199 -12.63 -7.70 -6.06
CA MET A 199 -12.50 -6.42 -5.38
C MET A 199 -11.27 -5.62 -5.85
N MET A 200 -10.11 -6.27 -5.96
CA MET A 200 -8.86 -5.62 -6.39
C MET A 200 -8.93 -5.22 -7.86
N GLN A 201 -9.57 -6.04 -8.72
CA GLN A 201 -9.79 -5.68 -10.11
C GLN A 201 -10.73 -4.48 -10.24
N TRP A 202 -11.87 -4.49 -9.56
CA TRP A 202 -12.81 -3.36 -9.58
C TRP A 202 -12.15 -2.06 -9.10
N TYR A 203 -11.39 -2.11 -8.01
CA TYR A 203 -10.70 -0.93 -7.49
C TYR A 203 -9.61 -0.43 -8.44
N SER A 204 -8.91 -1.35 -9.10
CA SER A 204 -7.94 -1.05 -10.16
C SER A 204 -8.60 -0.31 -11.32
N ASP A 205 -9.75 -0.79 -11.80
CA ASP A 205 -10.50 -0.14 -12.89
C ASP A 205 -11.04 1.23 -12.48
N TYR A 206 -11.54 1.34 -11.24
CA TYR A 206 -11.96 2.60 -10.65
C TYR A 206 -10.83 3.64 -10.69
N LEU A 207 -9.62 3.28 -10.24
CA LEU A 207 -8.46 4.16 -10.26
C LEU A 207 -7.95 4.46 -11.67
N ARG A 208 -7.93 3.44 -12.54
CA ARG A 208 -7.48 3.55 -13.94
C ARG A 208 -8.33 4.55 -14.71
N GLU A 209 -9.63 4.60 -14.44
CA GLU A 209 -10.52 5.61 -15.01
C GLU A 209 -10.12 7.05 -14.62
N ARG A 210 -9.76 7.29 -13.34
CA ARG A 210 -9.26 8.62 -12.91
C ARG A 210 -7.89 8.94 -13.52
N TYR A 211 -7.06 7.92 -13.73
CA TYR A 211 -5.79 8.08 -14.43
C TYR A 211 -5.99 8.51 -15.90
N ARG A 212 -6.94 7.89 -16.61
CA ARG A 212 -7.32 8.29 -17.98
C ARG A 212 -7.87 9.70 -18.04
N GLN A 213 -8.71 10.09 -17.08
CA GLN A 213 -9.20 11.47 -16.96
C GLN A 213 -8.04 12.46 -16.81
N ALA A 214 -7.04 12.11 -16.01
CA ALA A 214 -5.84 12.93 -15.86
C ALA A 214 -5.04 13.08 -17.17
N GLN A 215 -4.92 12.01 -17.96
CA GLN A 215 -4.28 12.06 -19.28
C GLN A 215 -5.04 13.00 -20.23
N ALA A 216 -6.36 12.88 -20.32
CA ALA A 216 -7.20 13.74 -21.16
C ALA A 216 -7.09 15.23 -20.78
N LEU A 217 -6.99 15.54 -19.48
CA LEU A 217 -6.77 16.91 -18.99
C LEU A 217 -5.42 17.48 -19.43
N ILE A 218 -4.36 16.65 -19.47
CA ILE A 218 -3.03 17.05 -19.94
C ILE A 218 -3.06 17.36 -21.44
N GLU A 219 -3.66 16.48 -22.24
CA GLU A 219 -3.77 16.66 -23.69
C GLU A 219 -4.53 17.93 -24.05
N THR A 220 -5.63 18.22 -23.33
CA THR A 220 -6.43 19.43 -23.56
C THR A 220 -5.67 20.71 -23.19
N THR A 221 -4.85 20.67 -22.14
CA THR A 221 -4.08 21.83 -21.66
C THR A 221 -2.81 22.08 -22.48
N GLY A 222 -2.24 21.03 -23.09
CA GLY A 222 -1.06 21.13 -23.97
C GLY A 222 -1.39 21.53 -25.41
N ALA A 223 -2.67 21.52 -25.81
CA ALA A 223 -3.15 21.89 -27.14
C ALA A 223 -3.48 23.39 -27.29
N THR A 224 -3.31 24.17 -26.23
CA THR A 224 -3.45 25.65 -26.20
C THR A 224 -2.11 26.32 -25.95
#